data_AF-A0A1G2QLM1-F1
#
_entry.id   AF-A0A1G2QLM1-F1
#
_cell.length_a   1.000
_cell.length_b   1.000
_cell.length_c   1.000
_cell.angle_alpha   90.00
_cell.angle_beta   90.00
_cell.angle_gamma   90.00
#
_symmetry.space_group_name_H-M   'P 1'
#
loop_
_entity.id
_entity.type
_entity.pdbx_description
1 polymer ?
#
loop_
_entity_poly.entity_id
_entity_poly.type
_entity_poly.pdbx_seq_one_letter_code
_entity_poly.pdbx_strand_id
1 'polypeptide(L)'
;MDETQNNNLGGSTNLPATPITEPSSGVVSTSPAKVVEEKKLESTDTITPPVIEVKPVEATFSAPVMNIASTPAEKELADKLERAKLAMEGPTRTAAREEREHELDTKNKLAKLDAKLAEIAKQKEALEITWIKLDENRTGLRKMIDPIVERETKLEVDESQLEEQEKNTVGEKERMTLEQKRWAIQEARHKAEEEKWVYDNRLFKIEDQIKDNTSAYQKILDEETTLLTEREAVEKSGI
;
A
#
# COMPACT_ATOMS: atom_id res chain seq x y z
N MET A 1 -31.17 -45.46 -45.81
CA MET A 1 -30.78 -44.43 -44.83
C MET A 1 -29.29 -44.65 -44.54
N ASP A 2 -28.44 -44.63 -45.56
CA ASP A 2 -28.02 -43.49 -46.40
C ASP A 2 -27.01 -42.65 -45.60
N GLU A 3 -25.71 -42.70 -45.88
CA GLU A 3 -24.96 -42.23 -47.08
C GLU A 3 -24.67 -40.72 -47.09
N THR A 4 -23.47 -40.41 -47.61
CA THR A 4 -22.84 -39.08 -47.82
C THR A 4 -22.45 -38.31 -46.56
N GLN A 5 -21.19 -37.91 -46.31
CA GLN A 5 -20.11 -37.28 -47.11
C GLN A 5 -20.19 -35.75 -47.25
N ASN A 6 -18.99 -35.16 -47.35
CA ASN A 6 -18.64 -33.84 -47.91
C ASN A 6 -18.83 -32.59 -47.03
N ASN A 7 -18.04 -31.51 -47.22
CA ASN A 7 -16.60 -31.39 -47.53
C ASN A 7 -16.18 -29.90 -47.49
N ASN A 8 -14.92 -29.63 -47.09
CA ASN A 8 -14.02 -28.63 -47.69
C ASN A 8 -14.29 -27.09 -47.54
N LEU A 9 -13.20 -26.35 -47.79
CA LEU A 9 -13.00 -24.89 -47.94
C LEU A 9 -13.08 -24.05 -46.64
N GLY A 10 -12.12 -23.17 -46.34
CA GLY A 10 -10.96 -22.68 -47.11
C GLY A 10 -11.11 -21.19 -47.41
N GLY A 11 -10.36 -20.34 -46.70
CA GLY A 11 -10.47 -18.88 -46.82
C GLY A 11 -9.20 -18.17 -46.32
N SER A 12 -8.24 -18.00 -47.22
CA SER A 12 -7.03 -17.19 -47.00
C SER A 12 -7.17 -15.86 -47.74
N THR A 13 -6.89 -14.74 -47.07
CA THR A 13 -6.60 -13.45 -47.71
C THR A 13 -5.53 -12.68 -46.93
N ASN A 14 -4.40 -12.45 -47.60
CA ASN A 14 -3.28 -11.60 -47.18
C ASN A 14 -3.55 -10.10 -47.38
N LEU A 15 -2.54 -9.28 -47.02
CA LEU A 15 -2.18 -7.92 -47.49
C LEU A 15 -2.46 -6.76 -46.49
N PRO A 16 -1.68 -5.65 -46.54
CA PRO A 16 -0.21 -5.60 -46.45
C PRO A 16 0.32 -4.46 -45.51
N ALA A 17 1.62 -4.50 -45.17
CA ALA A 17 2.31 -3.40 -44.46
C ALA A 17 2.86 -2.31 -45.42
N THR A 18 3.35 -1.16 -44.90
CA THR A 18 4.43 -0.23 -45.39
C THR A 18 4.32 1.19 -44.68
N PRO A 19 5.25 2.18 -44.80
CA PRO A 19 6.23 2.44 -43.69
C PRO A 19 6.75 3.91 -43.48
N ILE A 20 6.70 4.52 -42.28
CA ILE A 20 7.28 5.89 -42.06
C ILE A 20 7.95 5.96 -40.65
N THR A 21 9.29 5.87 -40.49
CA THR A 21 10.37 6.89 -40.62
C THR A 21 10.60 7.76 -39.36
N GLU A 22 11.76 7.60 -38.73
CA GLU A 22 12.32 8.49 -37.67
C GLU A 22 12.97 9.77 -38.24
N PRO A 23 13.18 10.80 -37.40
CA PRO A 23 14.53 11.11 -36.86
C PRO A 23 14.49 11.48 -35.34
N SER A 24 15.44 11.19 -34.45
CA SER A 24 16.93 11.17 -34.42
C SER A 24 17.54 12.35 -33.61
N SER A 25 18.28 12.02 -32.53
CA SER A 25 19.28 12.84 -31.77
C SER A 25 18.80 14.14 -31.09
N GLY A 26 19.20 14.59 -29.88
CA GLY A 26 20.17 14.17 -28.83
C GLY A 26 20.12 15.20 -27.67
N VAL A 27 21.11 15.58 -26.83
CA VAL A 27 22.52 15.19 -26.59
C VAL A 27 22.94 15.61 -25.14
N VAL A 28 23.45 14.66 -24.31
CA VAL A 28 24.46 14.75 -23.20
C VAL A 28 24.54 15.95 -22.21
N SER A 29 24.63 15.67 -20.89
CA SER A 29 25.65 16.18 -19.90
C SER A 29 25.26 15.78 -18.45
N THR A 30 25.89 14.84 -17.70
CA THR A 30 27.21 14.81 -17.02
C THR A 30 27.48 15.85 -15.91
N SER A 31 27.22 15.48 -14.63
CA SER A 31 27.98 15.60 -13.34
C SER A 31 28.94 16.79 -13.03
N PRO A 32 29.42 17.04 -11.77
CA PRO A 32 29.15 16.42 -10.45
C PRO A 32 28.90 17.45 -9.28
N ALA A 33 28.93 16.97 -8.02
CA ALA A 33 28.64 17.67 -6.76
C ALA A 33 29.71 18.66 -6.23
N LYS A 34 29.33 19.52 -5.24
CA LYS A 34 30.27 20.03 -4.20
C LYS A 34 29.59 20.48 -2.88
N VAL A 35 30.34 20.33 -1.79
CA VAL A 35 30.05 20.71 -0.38
C VAL A 35 30.61 22.11 -0.04
N VAL A 36 29.88 22.91 0.76
CA VAL A 36 30.29 23.94 1.76
C VAL A 36 29.04 24.16 2.66
N GLU A 37 28.99 24.00 3.99
CA GLU A 37 29.75 24.52 5.15
C GLU A 37 29.38 25.95 5.58
N GLU A 38 29.47 26.22 6.88
CA GLU A 38 28.77 27.28 7.63
C GLU A 38 29.32 28.71 7.47
N LYS A 39 28.49 29.73 7.75
CA LYS A 39 28.89 30.76 8.75
C LYS A 39 27.79 31.66 9.33
N LYS A 40 27.96 31.90 10.64
CA LYS A 40 27.31 32.86 11.54
C LYS A 40 27.63 34.32 11.18
N LEU A 41 26.70 35.25 11.43
CA LEU A 41 26.99 36.69 11.61
C LEU A 41 26.06 37.33 12.67
N GLU A 42 26.66 37.94 13.69
CA GLU A 42 26.02 38.81 14.69
C GLU A 42 26.32 40.27 14.38
N SER A 43 25.39 41.18 14.72
CA SER A 43 25.63 42.55 15.23
C SER A 43 24.27 43.26 15.34
N THR A 44 23.68 43.40 16.53
CA THR A 44 23.78 44.57 17.44
C THR A 44 23.26 45.88 16.87
N ASP A 45 22.28 46.49 17.55
CA ASP A 45 22.54 47.79 18.17
C ASP A 45 21.61 48.11 19.36
N THR A 46 22.11 48.94 20.27
CA THR A 46 21.58 49.15 21.63
C THR A 46 21.39 50.63 21.93
N ILE A 47 20.19 51.07 22.33
CA ILE A 47 19.98 52.38 22.99
C ILE A 47 18.95 52.26 24.13
N THR A 48 19.47 52.21 25.37
CA THR A 48 18.85 52.70 26.62
C THR A 48 19.21 54.21 26.75
N PRO A 49 18.67 55.09 27.66
CA PRO A 49 18.02 54.87 28.97
C PRO A 49 16.75 55.79 29.15
N PRO A 50 16.18 56.14 30.35
CA PRO A 50 16.67 55.98 31.72
C PRO A 50 15.74 55.39 32.79
N VAL A 51 16.39 55.18 33.94
CA VAL A 51 15.94 54.53 35.18
C VAL A 51 14.94 55.37 35.96
N ILE A 52 13.89 54.72 36.48
CA ILE A 52 13.25 55.08 37.75
C ILE A 52 13.16 53.79 38.57
N GLU A 53 13.92 53.71 39.66
CA GLU A 53 13.93 52.56 40.58
C GLU A 53 12.78 52.69 41.58
N VAL A 54 11.77 51.81 41.47
CA VAL A 54 10.78 51.58 42.54
C VAL A 54 10.70 50.08 42.78
N LYS A 55 11.21 49.63 43.93
CA LYS A 55 11.24 48.21 44.30
C LYS A 55 9.82 47.70 44.58
N PRO A 56 9.30 46.70 43.83
CA PRO A 56 8.15 45.95 44.29
C PRO A 56 8.63 45.01 45.41
N VAL A 57 7.94 45.04 46.56
CA VAL A 57 8.20 44.10 47.65
C VAL A 57 7.80 42.71 47.18
N GLU A 58 8.75 41.77 47.15
CA GLU A 58 8.47 40.36 46.89
C GLU A 58 7.64 39.76 48.04
N ALA A 59 6.32 39.80 47.90
CA ALA A 59 5.42 38.97 48.68
C ALA A 59 5.54 37.53 48.18
N THR A 60 6.53 36.79 48.70
CA THR A 60 6.68 35.35 48.48
C THR A 60 5.52 34.59 49.11
N PHE A 61 4.37 34.56 48.44
CA PHE A 61 3.28 33.65 48.77
C PHE A 61 3.63 32.27 48.23
N SER A 62 4.62 31.63 48.88
CA SER A 62 4.89 30.21 48.74
C SER A 62 3.71 29.44 49.34
N ALA A 63 2.63 29.33 48.59
CA ALA A 63 1.52 28.46 48.94
C ALA A 63 2.07 27.03 49.00
N PRO A 64 2.06 26.36 50.18
CA PRO A 64 2.39 24.96 50.21
C PRO A 64 1.31 24.24 49.42
N VAL A 65 1.68 23.61 48.30
CA VAL A 65 0.84 22.62 47.64
C VAL A 65 0.79 21.42 48.59
N MET A 66 -0.07 21.54 49.59
CA MET A 66 -0.42 20.47 50.52
C MET A 66 -1.05 19.38 49.68
N ASN A 67 -0.22 18.40 49.32
CA ASN A 67 -0.67 17.14 48.75
C ASN A 67 -1.36 16.37 49.88
N ILE A 68 -2.61 16.77 50.21
CA ILE A 68 -3.40 16.15 51.26
C ILE A 68 -3.79 14.76 50.76
N ALA A 69 -2.94 13.79 51.10
CA ALA A 69 -3.27 12.39 51.01
C ALA A 69 -4.46 12.13 51.93
N SER A 70 -5.66 12.13 51.35
CA SER A 70 -6.92 11.81 52.04
C SER A 70 -6.75 10.49 52.77
N THR A 71 -6.93 10.53 54.09
CA THR A 71 -6.67 9.37 54.95
C THR A 71 -7.65 8.24 54.60
N PRO A 72 -7.28 6.97 54.83
CA PRO A 72 -8.17 5.85 54.53
C PRO A 72 -9.55 5.97 55.21
N ALA A 73 -9.60 6.53 56.42
CA ALA A 73 -10.82 6.77 57.18
C ALA A 73 -11.73 7.87 56.56
N GLU A 74 -11.14 8.91 55.96
CA GLU A 74 -11.91 9.96 55.28
C GLU A 74 -12.53 9.46 53.97
N LYS A 75 -11.83 8.59 53.23
CA LYS A 75 -12.39 7.92 52.04
C LYS A 75 -13.54 6.99 52.42
N GLU A 76 -13.35 6.14 53.43
CA GLU A 76 -14.39 5.23 53.90
C GLU A 76 -15.64 5.97 54.42
N LEU A 77 -15.47 7.16 55.02
CA LEU A 77 -16.58 8.02 55.42
C LEU A 77 -17.28 8.65 54.21
N ALA A 78 -16.53 9.10 53.20
CA ALA A 78 -17.09 9.65 51.96
C ALA A 78 -17.95 8.61 51.22
N ASP A 79 -17.43 7.40 51.03
CA ASP A 79 -18.12 6.29 50.36
C ASP A 79 -19.44 5.91 51.08
N LYS A 80 -19.43 5.90 52.43
CA LYS A 80 -20.63 5.67 53.25
C LYS A 80 -21.67 6.79 53.07
N LEU A 81 -21.21 8.04 53.00
CA LEU A 81 -22.08 9.22 52.88
C LEU A 81 -22.67 9.36 51.47
N GLU A 82 -21.91 8.98 50.44
CA GLU A 82 -22.40 8.82 49.07
C GLU A 82 -23.45 7.71 48.96
N ARG A 83 -23.17 6.51 49.48
CA ARG A 83 -24.12 5.40 49.51
C ARG A 83 -25.41 5.74 50.27
N ALA A 84 -25.31 6.50 51.36
CA ALA A 84 -26.48 7.00 52.09
C ALA A 84 -27.30 8.03 51.29
N LYS A 85 -26.65 8.94 50.55
CA LYS A 85 -27.33 9.86 49.62
C LYS A 85 -28.05 9.12 48.50
N LEU A 86 -27.41 8.10 47.92
CA LEU A 86 -27.97 7.27 46.85
C LEU A 86 -29.26 6.56 47.29
N ALA A 87 -29.28 6.03 48.52
CA ALA A 87 -30.45 5.37 49.09
C ALA A 87 -31.62 6.33 49.42
N MET A 88 -31.35 7.63 49.54
CA MET A 88 -32.32 8.68 49.89
C MET A 88 -32.82 9.49 48.67
N GLU A 89 -32.34 9.18 47.47
CA GLU A 89 -32.52 10.00 46.27
C GLU A 89 -33.97 10.05 45.76
N GLY A 90 -34.75 8.99 45.98
CA GLY A 90 -36.17 8.89 45.63
C GLY A 90 -36.45 8.60 44.15
N PRO A 91 -37.64 8.06 43.80
CA PRO A 91 -37.87 7.38 42.52
C PRO A 91 -37.66 8.23 41.27
N THR A 92 -37.95 9.53 41.33
CA THR A 92 -37.84 10.43 40.17
C THR A 92 -36.40 10.79 39.84
N ARG A 93 -35.54 10.93 40.85
CA ARG A 93 -34.13 11.21 40.65
C ARG A 93 -33.33 9.97 40.33
N THR A 94 -33.66 8.81 40.90
CA THR A 94 -33.03 7.53 40.50
C THR A 94 -33.28 7.23 39.03
N ALA A 95 -34.52 7.38 38.54
CA ALA A 95 -34.85 7.21 37.13
C ALA A 95 -34.07 8.20 36.23
N ALA A 96 -34.01 9.49 36.60
CA ALA A 96 -33.24 10.51 35.86
C ALA A 96 -31.71 10.36 36.00
N ARG A 97 -31.22 9.49 36.88
CA ARG A 97 -29.82 9.10 37.00
C ARG A 97 -29.55 7.90 36.10
N GLU A 98 -30.39 6.86 36.17
CA GLU A 98 -30.34 5.66 35.33
C GLU A 98 -30.46 6.00 33.84
N GLU A 99 -31.34 6.94 33.45
CA GLU A 99 -31.47 7.45 32.08
C GLU A 99 -30.17 8.14 31.60
N ARG A 100 -29.56 8.98 32.44
CA ARG A 100 -28.29 9.66 32.11
C ARG A 100 -27.12 8.68 32.04
N GLU A 101 -27.08 7.70 32.94
CA GLU A 101 -26.10 6.61 32.91
C GLU A 101 -26.25 5.82 31.61
N HIS A 102 -27.48 5.45 31.21
CA HIS A 102 -27.75 4.77 29.94
C HIS A 102 -27.36 5.61 28.72
N GLU A 103 -27.71 6.89 28.67
CA GLU A 103 -27.35 7.81 27.58
C GLU A 103 -25.83 8.02 27.47
N LEU A 104 -25.12 8.07 28.60
CA LEU A 104 -23.66 8.13 28.62
C LEU A 104 -23.06 6.80 28.12
N ASP A 105 -23.66 5.67 28.49
CA ASP A 105 -23.19 4.34 28.08
C ASP A 105 -23.43 4.07 26.59
N THR A 106 -24.55 4.52 26.00
CA THR A 106 -24.78 4.46 24.55
C THR A 106 -23.82 5.39 23.79
N LYS A 107 -23.63 6.64 24.24
CA LYS A 107 -22.62 7.56 23.68
C LYS A 107 -21.20 6.96 23.73
N ASN A 108 -20.82 6.33 24.84
CA ASN A 108 -19.54 5.65 24.99
C ASN A 108 -19.39 4.43 24.06
N LYS A 109 -20.47 3.70 23.78
CA LYS A 109 -20.48 2.59 22.80
C LYS A 109 -20.32 3.12 21.38
N LEU A 110 -21.08 4.15 21.00
CA LEU A 110 -20.96 4.79 19.68
C LEU A 110 -19.56 5.35 19.44
N ALA A 111 -19.00 6.11 20.39
CA ALA A 111 -17.65 6.66 20.27
C ALA A 111 -16.57 5.56 20.10
N LYS A 112 -16.75 4.38 20.71
CA LYS A 112 -15.86 3.22 20.50
C LYS A 112 -16.03 2.59 19.11
N LEU A 113 -17.25 2.53 18.58
CA LEU A 113 -17.52 2.03 17.23
C LEU A 113 -16.99 2.99 16.16
N ASP A 114 -17.23 4.29 16.31
CA ASP A 114 -16.70 5.34 15.43
C ASP A 114 -15.16 5.34 15.41
N ALA A 115 -14.51 5.13 16.57
CA ALA A 115 -13.05 4.99 16.65
C ALA A 115 -12.53 3.74 15.92
N LYS A 116 -13.24 2.61 15.96
CA LYS A 116 -12.90 1.41 15.17
C LYS A 116 -13.09 1.64 13.67
N LEU A 117 -14.19 2.27 13.26
CA LEU A 117 -14.46 2.59 11.85
C LEU A 117 -13.40 3.55 11.29
N ALA A 118 -12.96 4.54 12.07
CA ALA A 118 -11.86 5.43 11.69
C ALA A 118 -10.49 4.70 11.57
N GLU A 119 -10.29 3.60 12.30
CA GLU A 119 -9.09 2.78 12.17
C GLU A 119 -9.18 1.85 10.95
N ILE A 120 -10.33 1.23 10.70
CA ILE A 120 -10.64 0.49 9.47
C ILE A 120 -10.37 1.34 8.22
N ALA A 121 -10.80 2.60 8.21
CA ALA A 121 -10.58 3.50 7.09
C ALA A 121 -9.09 3.67 6.74
N LYS A 122 -8.21 3.81 7.75
CA LYS A 122 -6.75 3.88 7.54
C LYS A 122 -6.17 2.56 7.03
N GLN A 123 -6.69 1.44 7.51
CA GLN A 123 -6.23 0.11 7.09
C GLN A 123 -6.62 -0.17 5.64
N LYS A 124 -7.82 0.27 5.20
CA LYS A 124 -8.26 0.27 3.80
C LYS A 124 -7.32 1.13 2.93
N GLU A 125 -7.09 2.39 3.30
CA GLU A 125 -6.16 3.28 2.59
C GLU A 125 -4.75 2.67 2.46
N ALA A 126 -4.21 2.08 3.53
CA ALA A 126 -2.90 1.43 3.51
C ALA A 126 -2.85 0.21 2.56
N LEU A 127 -3.93 -0.57 2.49
CA LEU A 127 -4.04 -1.70 1.55
C LEU A 127 -4.24 -1.24 0.11
N GLU A 128 -5.02 -0.20 -0.14
CA GLU A 128 -5.21 0.42 -1.46
C GLU A 128 -3.90 0.97 -2.02
N ILE A 129 -3.14 1.73 -1.22
CA ILE A 129 -1.80 2.21 -1.57
C ILE A 129 -0.85 1.03 -1.87
N THR A 130 -0.97 -0.06 -1.12
CA THR A 130 -0.16 -1.28 -1.34
C THR A 130 -0.57 -1.97 -2.64
N TRP A 131 -1.86 -2.05 -2.95
CA TRP A 131 -2.40 -2.63 -4.18
C TRP A 131 -1.91 -1.85 -5.41
N ILE A 132 -1.97 -0.51 -5.38
CA ILE A 132 -1.47 0.35 -6.48
C ILE A 132 0.01 0.06 -6.75
N LYS A 133 0.85 0.04 -5.71
CA LYS A 133 2.29 -0.27 -5.84
C LYS A 133 2.53 -1.67 -6.40
N LEU A 134 1.74 -2.66 -6.01
CA LEU A 134 1.86 -4.02 -6.53
C LEU A 134 1.46 -4.08 -8.01
N ASP A 135 0.41 -3.36 -8.42
CA ASP A 135 -0.03 -3.31 -9.81
C ASP A 135 0.94 -2.54 -10.74
N GLU A 136 1.51 -1.43 -10.25
CA GLU A 136 2.58 -0.72 -10.95
C GLU A 136 3.80 -1.63 -11.18
N ASN A 137 4.21 -2.38 -10.15
CA ASN A 137 5.31 -3.35 -10.25
C ASN A 137 4.96 -4.52 -11.19
N ARG A 138 3.73 -5.06 -11.12
CA ARG A 138 3.21 -6.11 -12.01
C ARG A 138 3.27 -5.67 -13.47
N THR A 139 2.77 -4.47 -13.75
CA THR A 139 2.77 -3.86 -15.08
C THR A 139 4.19 -3.56 -15.56
N GLY A 140 5.06 -3.09 -14.68
CA GLY A 140 6.48 -2.86 -14.95
C GLY A 140 7.22 -4.14 -15.35
N LEU A 141 6.99 -5.26 -14.65
CA LEU A 141 7.62 -6.54 -14.98
C LEU A 141 7.11 -7.11 -16.30
N ARG A 142 5.80 -7.05 -16.58
CA ARG A 142 5.24 -7.51 -17.86
C ARG A 142 5.89 -6.79 -19.04
N LYS A 143 6.04 -5.46 -18.97
CA LYS A 143 6.79 -4.65 -19.96
C LYS A 143 8.26 -5.04 -20.14
N MET A 144 8.88 -5.70 -19.16
CA MET A 144 10.25 -6.22 -19.27
C MET A 144 10.28 -7.66 -19.82
N ILE A 145 9.25 -8.45 -19.57
CA ILE A 145 9.08 -9.82 -20.07
C ILE A 145 8.73 -9.83 -21.56
N ASP A 146 7.79 -8.97 -22.00
CA ASP A 146 7.32 -8.89 -23.39
C ASP A 146 8.46 -8.85 -24.45
N PRO A 147 9.49 -7.97 -24.35
CA PRO A 147 10.61 -7.95 -25.31
C PRO A 147 11.62 -9.10 -25.15
N ILE A 148 11.56 -9.87 -24.06
CA ILE A 148 12.34 -11.12 -23.91
C ILE A 148 11.61 -12.24 -24.64
N VAL A 149 10.29 -12.36 -24.48
CA VAL A 149 9.44 -13.33 -25.21
C VAL A 149 9.52 -13.09 -26.72
N GLU A 150 9.45 -11.85 -27.18
CA GLU A 150 9.59 -11.54 -28.61
C GLU A 150 10.97 -11.96 -29.18
N ARG A 151 12.01 -11.91 -28.35
CA ARG A 151 13.38 -12.33 -28.71
C ARG A 151 13.51 -13.85 -28.71
N GLU A 152 12.98 -14.52 -27.69
CA GLU A 152 12.90 -15.97 -27.56
C GLU A 152 12.21 -16.59 -28.80
N THR A 153 11.04 -16.07 -29.19
CA THR A 153 10.31 -16.52 -30.39
C THR A 153 11.09 -16.29 -31.69
N LYS A 154 11.82 -15.17 -31.83
CA LYS A 154 12.67 -14.94 -33.01
C LYS A 154 13.82 -15.96 -33.08
N LEU A 155 14.49 -16.22 -31.96
CA LEU A 155 15.57 -17.20 -31.88
C LEU A 155 15.06 -18.62 -32.16
N GLU A 156 13.88 -19.01 -31.68
CA GLU A 156 13.25 -20.30 -31.97
C GLU A 156 12.93 -20.47 -33.46
N VAL A 157 12.46 -19.41 -34.12
CA VAL A 157 12.22 -19.40 -35.58
C VAL A 157 13.53 -19.50 -36.36
N ASP A 158 14.56 -18.76 -35.98
CA ASP A 158 15.88 -18.81 -36.64
C ASP A 158 16.57 -20.18 -36.44
N GLU A 159 16.45 -20.77 -35.25
CA GLU A 159 16.92 -22.13 -34.94
C GLU A 159 16.24 -23.19 -35.82
N SER A 160 14.90 -23.11 -35.93
CA SER A 160 14.10 -24.00 -36.78
C SER A 160 14.50 -23.89 -38.26
N GLN A 161 14.75 -22.67 -38.75
CA GLN A 161 15.22 -22.45 -40.12
C GLN A 161 16.62 -23.02 -40.36
N LEU A 162 17.54 -22.92 -39.38
CA LEU A 162 18.87 -23.51 -39.48
C LEU A 162 18.82 -25.04 -39.46
N GLU A 163 17.96 -25.65 -38.63
CA GLU A 163 17.77 -27.10 -38.59
C GLU A 163 17.22 -27.63 -39.95
N GLU A 164 16.25 -26.93 -40.55
CA GLU A 164 15.76 -27.29 -41.88
C GLU A 164 16.84 -27.11 -42.98
N GLN A 165 17.61 -26.01 -42.94
CA GLN A 165 18.72 -25.80 -43.88
C GLN A 165 19.79 -26.89 -43.74
N GLU A 166 20.15 -27.24 -42.50
CA GLU A 166 21.15 -28.27 -42.20
C GLU A 166 20.72 -29.64 -42.73
N LYS A 167 19.48 -30.04 -42.44
CA LYS A 167 18.88 -31.30 -42.90
C LYS A 167 18.86 -31.44 -44.42
N ASN A 168 18.70 -30.32 -45.14
CA ASN A 168 18.70 -30.26 -46.60
C ASN A 168 20.12 -30.08 -47.20
N THR A 169 21.15 -29.87 -46.39
CA THR A 169 22.52 -29.61 -46.84
C THR A 169 23.32 -30.91 -47.03
N VAL A 170 23.69 -31.20 -48.28
CA VAL A 170 24.47 -32.40 -48.65
C VAL A 170 25.97 -32.25 -48.34
N GLY A 171 26.48 -31.01 -48.29
CA GLY A 171 27.90 -30.73 -48.08
C GLY A 171 28.31 -30.78 -46.59
N GLU A 172 29.16 -31.73 -46.21
CA GLU A 172 29.62 -31.92 -44.81
C GLU A 172 30.17 -30.64 -44.16
N LYS A 173 30.99 -29.85 -44.89
CA LYS A 173 31.55 -28.59 -44.37
C LYS A 173 30.47 -27.53 -44.14
N GLU A 174 29.52 -27.43 -45.06
CA GLU A 174 28.42 -26.46 -44.96
C GLU A 174 27.48 -26.86 -43.81
N ARG A 175 27.15 -28.15 -43.69
CA ARG A 175 26.38 -28.72 -42.58
C ARG A 175 27.02 -28.39 -41.23
N MET A 176 28.33 -28.61 -41.08
CA MET A 176 29.07 -28.22 -39.86
C MET A 176 29.02 -26.71 -39.55
N THR A 177 28.98 -25.83 -40.56
CA THR A 177 28.81 -24.39 -40.30
C THR A 177 27.38 -23.98 -39.95
N LEU A 178 26.36 -24.72 -40.41
CA LEU A 178 24.97 -24.54 -39.99
C LEU A 178 24.76 -25.05 -38.56
N GLU A 179 25.29 -26.22 -38.24
CA GLU A 179 25.33 -26.79 -36.88
C GLU A 179 25.90 -25.77 -35.87
N GLN A 180 27.10 -25.23 -36.13
CA GLN A 180 27.72 -24.23 -35.25
C GLN A 180 26.87 -22.97 -35.05
N LYS A 181 26.12 -22.54 -36.08
CA LYS A 181 25.17 -21.41 -35.95
C LYS A 181 23.95 -21.82 -35.13
N ARG A 182 23.38 -23.01 -35.35
CA ARG A 182 22.21 -23.51 -34.61
C ARG A 182 22.51 -23.57 -33.11
N TRP A 183 23.67 -24.13 -32.74
CA TRP A 183 24.14 -24.15 -31.34
C TRP A 183 24.31 -22.74 -30.75
N ALA A 184 24.83 -21.78 -31.51
CA ALA A 184 24.97 -20.40 -31.04
C ALA A 184 23.61 -19.70 -30.82
N ILE A 185 22.60 -19.99 -31.65
CA ILE A 185 21.23 -19.50 -31.47
C ILE A 185 20.56 -20.19 -30.29
N GLN A 186 20.71 -21.52 -30.14
CA GLN A 186 20.16 -22.28 -29.02
C GLN A 186 20.69 -21.79 -27.66
N GLU A 187 21.99 -21.51 -27.57
CA GLU A 187 22.64 -20.89 -26.40
C GLU A 187 22.13 -19.47 -26.12
N ALA A 188 21.82 -18.68 -27.16
CA ALA A 188 21.20 -17.37 -27.00
C ALA A 188 19.73 -17.47 -26.56
N ARG A 189 18.99 -18.48 -27.03
CA ARG A 189 17.61 -18.77 -26.63
C ARG A 189 17.54 -19.16 -25.16
N HIS A 190 18.43 -20.05 -24.71
CA HIS A 190 18.55 -20.46 -23.31
C HIS A 190 18.79 -19.27 -22.38
N LYS A 191 19.66 -18.31 -22.77
CA LYS A 191 19.89 -17.08 -22.00
C LYS A 191 18.65 -16.18 -21.93
N ALA A 192 17.89 -16.07 -23.01
CA ALA A 192 16.62 -15.34 -22.99
C ALA A 192 15.59 -16.02 -22.07
N GLU A 193 15.54 -17.36 -22.06
CA GLU A 193 14.69 -18.15 -21.17
C GLU A 193 15.09 -17.97 -19.68
N GLU A 194 16.39 -18.00 -19.35
CA GLU A 194 16.91 -17.71 -18.01
C GLU A 194 16.57 -16.28 -17.55
N GLU A 195 16.77 -15.27 -18.42
CA GLU A 195 16.40 -13.88 -18.15
C GLU A 195 14.90 -13.74 -17.83
N LYS A 196 14.05 -14.31 -18.69
CA LYS A 196 12.58 -14.35 -18.54
C LYS A 196 12.17 -15.01 -17.23
N TRP A 197 12.74 -16.16 -16.90
CA TRP A 197 12.42 -16.91 -15.68
C TRP A 197 12.66 -16.09 -14.40
N VAL A 198 13.70 -15.26 -14.36
CA VAL A 198 13.98 -14.36 -13.22
C VAL A 198 12.84 -13.33 -13.04
N TYR A 199 12.32 -12.78 -14.13
CA TYR A 199 11.21 -11.83 -14.08
C TYR A 199 9.87 -12.53 -13.78
N ASP A 200 9.60 -13.70 -14.36
CA ASP A 200 8.38 -14.49 -14.12
C ASP A 200 8.28 -14.94 -12.64
N ASN A 201 9.38 -15.40 -12.04
CA ASN A 201 9.42 -15.76 -10.62
C ASN A 201 9.18 -14.54 -9.70
N ARG A 202 9.54 -13.33 -10.14
CA ARG A 202 9.22 -12.08 -9.44
C ARG A 202 7.76 -11.66 -9.66
N LEU A 203 7.23 -11.85 -10.86
CA LEU A 203 5.83 -11.59 -11.21
C LEU A 203 4.90 -12.48 -10.38
N PHE A 204 5.18 -13.79 -10.30
CA PHE A 204 4.45 -14.76 -9.48
C PHE A 204 4.33 -14.32 -8.01
N LYS A 205 5.44 -13.87 -7.40
CA LYS A 205 5.43 -13.36 -6.01
C LYS A 205 4.58 -12.12 -5.83
N ILE A 206 4.52 -11.24 -6.82
CA ILE A 206 3.65 -10.06 -6.79
C ILE A 206 2.19 -10.46 -6.96
N GLU A 207 1.88 -11.47 -7.78
CA GLU A 207 0.52 -11.98 -7.96
C GLU A 207 -0.01 -12.66 -6.69
N ASP A 208 0.83 -13.41 -5.96
CA ASP A 208 0.52 -13.91 -4.61
C ASP A 208 0.30 -12.74 -3.62
N GLN A 209 1.16 -11.72 -3.62
CA GLN A 209 0.99 -10.54 -2.75
C GLN A 209 -0.29 -9.74 -3.05
N ILE A 210 -0.69 -9.64 -4.32
CA ILE A 210 -1.97 -9.00 -4.71
C ILE A 210 -3.15 -9.81 -4.18
N LYS A 211 -3.09 -11.14 -4.28
CA LYS A 211 -4.12 -12.05 -3.76
C LYS A 211 -4.26 -11.95 -2.23
N ASP A 212 -3.15 -11.94 -1.50
CA ASP A 212 -3.15 -11.76 -0.04
C ASP A 212 -3.69 -10.38 0.37
N ASN A 213 -3.26 -9.31 -0.31
CA ASN A 213 -3.76 -7.95 -0.11
C ASN A 213 -5.29 -7.87 -0.37
N THR A 214 -5.77 -8.51 -1.44
CA THR A 214 -7.20 -8.56 -1.79
C THR A 214 -8.00 -9.31 -0.72
N SER A 215 -7.47 -10.43 -0.20
CA SER A 215 -8.12 -11.16 0.89
C SER A 215 -8.14 -10.37 2.21
N ALA A 216 -7.07 -9.63 2.53
CA ALA A 216 -7.03 -8.75 3.68
C ALA A 216 -8.04 -7.60 3.56
N TYR A 217 -8.13 -6.98 2.37
CA TYR A 217 -9.07 -5.91 2.09
C TYR A 217 -10.53 -6.38 2.23
N GLN A 218 -10.88 -7.55 1.68
CA GLN A 218 -12.22 -8.12 1.83
C GLN A 218 -12.60 -8.35 3.30
N LYS A 219 -11.69 -8.89 4.13
CA LYS A 219 -11.95 -9.07 5.56
C LYS A 219 -12.25 -7.75 6.27
N ILE A 220 -11.53 -6.69 5.91
CA ILE A 220 -11.75 -5.36 6.49
C ILE A 220 -13.08 -4.76 6.02
N LEU A 221 -13.54 -5.02 4.79
CA LEU A 221 -14.89 -4.67 4.35
C LEU A 221 -15.96 -5.45 5.14
N ASP A 222 -15.75 -6.75 5.36
CA ASP A 222 -16.67 -7.58 6.15
C ASP A 222 -16.75 -7.05 7.60
N GLU A 223 -15.61 -6.73 8.22
CA GLU A 223 -15.51 -6.09 9.54
C GLU A 223 -16.18 -4.69 9.56
N GLU A 224 -15.98 -3.87 8.53
CA GLU A 224 -16.65 -2.56 8.38
C GLU A 224 -18.18 -2.70 8.37
N THR A 225 -18.71 -3.65 7.60
CA THR A 225 -20.16 -3.89 7.56
C THR A 225 -20.72 -4.38 8.89
N THR A 226 -20.01 -5.27 9.60
CA THR A 226 -20.45 -5.71 10.93
C THR A 226 -20.48 -4.56 11.93
N LEU A 227 -19.44 -3.72 11.99
CA LEU A 227 -19.41 -2.56 12.88
C LEU A 227 -20.47 -1.49 12.53
N LEU A 228 -20.78 -1.29 11.24
CA LEU A 228 -21.88 -0.40 10.83
C LEU A 228 -23.24 -0.93 11.30
N THR A 229 -23.49 -2.25 11.19
CA THR A 229 -24.74 -2.84 11.70
C THR A 229 -24.84 -2.82 13.22
N GLU A 230 -23.72 -3.03 13.95
CA GLU A 230 -23.66 -2.84 15.40
C GLU A 230 -23.95 -1.38 15.79
N ARG A 231 -23.37 -0.41 15.07
CA ARG A 231 -23.58 1.03 15.28
C ARG A 231 -25.04 1.41 15.09
N GLU A 232 -25.66 0.97 14.00
CA GLU A 232 -27.11 1.17 13.78
C GLU A 232 -27.97 0.53 14.89
N ALA A 233 -27.60 -0.64 15.39
CA ALA A 233 -28.33 -1.31 16.47
C ALA A 233 -28.20 -0.56 17.81
N VAL A 234 -27.03 0.03 18.11
CA VAL A 234 -26.84 0.90 19.28
C VAL A 234 -27.60 2.22 19.13
N GLU A 235 -27.63 2.82 17.94
CA GLU A 235 -28.45 4.03 17.69
C GLU A 235 -29.95 3.73 17.84
N LYS A 236 -30.44 2.61 17.29
CA LYS A 236 -31.86 2.19 17.39
C LYS A 236 -32.29 1.72 18.79
N SER A 237 -31.35 1.42 19.68
CA SER A 237 -31.63 1.02 21.09
C SER A 237 -31.32 2.13 22.10
N GLY A 238 -30.75 3.25 21.65
CA GLY A 238 -30.59 4.48 22.42
C GLY A 238 -31.67 5.53 22.17
N ILE A 239 -32.67 5.21 21.34
CA ILE A 239 -33.89 5.99 21.04
C ILE A 239 -35.09 5.29 21.67
#